data_AF-A0A3S1EYB8-F1
#
_entry.id   AF-A0A3S1EYB8-F1
#
_cell.length_a   1.000
_cell.length_b   1.000
_cell.length_c   1.000
_cell.angle_alpha   90.00
_cell.angle_beta   90.00
_cell.angle_gamma   90.00
#
_symmetry.space_group_name_H-M   'P 1'
#
loop_
_entity.id
_entity.type
_entity.pdbx_description
1 polymer ?
#
loop_
_entity_poly.entity_id
_entity_poly.type
_entity_poly.pdbx_seq_one_letter_code
_entity_poly.pdbx_strand_id
1 'polypeptide(L)'
;RILFTSFSATVITAAVLSGLAISVLPECALRPGMRVLSEADGFGALPDCRIGIMRGQTSRPEIVDALARHISESLDNISVPVGEDPGTFDFAALAFTKLRRTKPNQILPGW
;
A
#
# COMPACT_ATOMS: atom_id res chain seq x y z
N ARG A 1 -9.10 -18.33 8.69
CA ARG A 1 -9.47 -18.94 7.38
C ARG A 1 -8.79 -18.13 6.29
N ILE A 2 -8.25 -18.78 5.26
CA ILE A 2 -7.63 -18.09 4.12
C ILE A 2 -8.73 -17.81 3.09
N LEU A 3 -8.93 -16.54 2.73
CA LEU A 3 -9.93 -16.15 1.73
C LEU A 3 -9.43 -16.37 0.31
N PHE A 4 -8.17 -16.06 0.05
CA PHE A 4 -7.46 -16.34 -1.20
C PHE A 4 -5.94 -16.24 -0.99
N THR A 5 -5.17 -16.67 -1.97
CA THR A 5 -3.71 -16.48 -2.03
C THR A 5 -3.33 -15.80 -3.34
N SER A 6 -2.32 -14.92 -3.31
CA SER A 6 -1.79 -14.28 -4.49
C SER A 6 -0.32 -13.91 -4.27
N PHE A 7 0.48 -13.96 -5.33
CA PHE A 7 1.84 -13.44 -5.33
C PHE A 7 1.91 -11.95 -5.71
N SER A 8 0.76 -11.31 -5.98
CA SER A 8 0.70 -9.89 -6.36
C SER A 8 0.31 -9.02 -5.18
N ALA A 9 1.22 -8.15 -4.75
CA ALA A 9 0.97 -7.16 -3.70
C ALA A 9 -0.22 -6.25 -4.04
N THR A 10 -0.44 -5.94 -5.32
CA THR A 10 -1.58 -5.12 -5.77
C THR A 10 -2.92 -5.79 -5.52
N VAL A 11 -3.03 -7.10 -5.77
CA VAL A 11 -4.26 -7.86 -5.53
C VAL A 11 -4.54 -7.95 -4.03
N ILE A 12 -3.51 -8.24 -3.23
CA ILE A 12 -3.60 -8.26 -1.76
C ILE A 12 -4.05 -6.90 -1.23
N THR A 13 -3.44 -5.81 -1.71
CA THR A 13 -3.78 -4.44 -1.32
C THR A 13 -5.24 -4.12 -1.61
N ALA A 14 -5.75 -4.47 -2.80
CA ALA A 14 -7.14 -4.22 -3.15
C ALA A 14 -8.13 -4.95 -2.22
N ALA A 15 -7.80 -6.18 -1.82
CA ALA A 15 -8.61 -6.92 -0.85
C ALA A 15 -8.60 -6.31 0.56
N VAL A 16 -7.45 -5.77 0.99
CA VAL A 16 -7.34 -5.06 2.29
C VAL A 16 -8.13 -3.76 2.26
N LEU A 17 -7.95 -2.93 1.23
CA LEU A 17 -8.62 -1.62 1.13
C LEU A 17 -10.14 -1.74 0.93
N SER A 18 -10.63 -2.84 0.37
CA SER A 18 -12.06 -3.14 0.28
C SER A 18 -12.67 -3.69 1.57
N GLY A 19 -11.86 -3.87 2.63
CA GLY A 19 -12.30 -4.44 3.90
C GLY A 19 -12.60 -5.94 3.85
N LEU A 20 -12.20 -6.62 2.77
CA LEU A 20 -12.46 -8.06 2.59
C LEU A 20 -11.43 -8.92 3.33
N ALA A 21 -10.22 -8.43 3.54
CA ALA A 21 -9.13 -9.21 4.13
C ALA A 21 -8.22 -8.39 5.05
N ILE A 22 -7.51 -9.10 5.92
CA ILE A 22 -6.28 -8.65 6.57
C ILE A 22 -5.10 -9.39 5.94
N SER A 23 -3.92 -8.76 5.86
CA SER A 23 -2.74 -9.39 5.27
C SER A 23 -1.46 -8.87 5.91
N VAL A 24 -0.36 -9.58 5.65
CA VAL A 24 1.00 -9.19 6.03
C VAL A 24 1.65 -8.55 4.82
N LEU A 25 2.10 -7.30 4.96
CA LEU A 25 2.77 -6.53 3.91
C LEU A 25 4.05 -5.90 4.46
N PRO A 26 5.09 -5.71 3.63
CA PRO A 26 6.22 -4.88 4.01
C PRO A 26 5.78 -3.41 4.12
N GLU A 27 6.51 -2.64 4.91
CA GLU A 27 6.24 -1.24 5.24
C GLU A 27 6.17 -0.37 3.98
N CYS A 28 7.01 -0.65 2.98
CA CYS A 28 7.01 0.05 1.69
C CYS A 28 5.76 -0.17 0.83
N ALA A 29 4.98 -1.23 1.12
CA ALA A 29 3.76 -1.55 0.38
C ALA A 29 2.50 -0.99 1.04
N LEU A 30 2.63 -0.33 2.21
CA LEU A 30 1.51 0.33 2.87
C LEU A 30 0.98 1.47 2.01
N ARG A 31 -0.35 1.57 1.93
CA ARG A 31 -1.04 2.62 1.20
C ARG A 31 -1.94 3.41 2.16
N PRO A 32 -2.18 4.70 1.89
CA PRO A 32 -3.17 5.48 2.63
C PRO A 32 -4.53 4.76 2.68
N GLY A 33 -5.20 4.85 3.83
CA GLY A 33 -6.47 4.16 4.09
C GLY A 33 -6.32 2.72 4.61
N MET A 34 -5.10 2.17 4.64
CA MET A 34 -4.83 0.96 5.40
C MET A 34 -4.70 1.27 6.89
N ARG A 35 -5.07 0.30 7.72
CA ARG A 35 -4.82 0.32 9.17
C ARG A 35 -3.79 -0.75 9.50
N VAL A 36 -2.71 -0.36 10.18
CA VAL A 36 -1.73 -1.29 10.71
C VAL A 36 -2.30 -1.93 11.97
N LEU A 37 -2.21 -3.26 12.06
CA LEU A 37 -2.69 -4.05 13.19
C LEU A 37 -1.50 -4.45 14.07
N SER A 38 -1.67 -4.38 15.37
CA SER A 38 -0.61 -4.61 16.37
C SER A 38 -1.02 -5.61 17.44
N GLU A 39 -0.16 -5.83 18.44
CA GLU A 39 -0.48 -6.62 19.62
C GLU A 39 -1.69 -6.08 20.41
N ALA A 40 -1.91 -4.76 20.37
CA ALA A 40 -3.09 -4.15 20.98
C ALA A 40 -4.41 -4.58 20.30
N ASP A 41 -4.35 -4.99 19.03
CA ASP A 41 -5.47 -5.53 18.28
C ASP A 41 -5.62 -7.06 18.45
N GLY A 42 -4.76 -7.69 19.26
CA GLY A 42 -4.74 -9.14 19.50
C GLY A 42 -3.91 -9.95 18.48
N PHE A 43 -3.11 -9.30 17.62
CA PHE A 43 -2.21 -9.97 16.68
C PHE A 43 -0.81 -10.10 17.27
N GLY A 44 -0.19 -11.28 17.17
CA GLY A 44 1.19 -11.45 17.60
C GLY A 44 2.19 -10.69 16.72
N ALA A 45 3.37 -10.40 17.28
CA ALA A 45 4.48 -9.85 16.52
C ALA A 45 4.84 -10.74 15.31
N LEU A 46 5.13 -10.11 14.18
CA LEU A 46 5.63 -10.80 13.00
C LEU A 46 7.12 -11.12 13.17
N PRO A 47 7.59 -12.27 12.66
CA PRO A 47 9.01 -12.57 12.64
C PRO A 47 9.77 -11.63 11.70
N ASP A 48 11.06 -11.45 11.96
CA ASP A 48 11.93 -10.63 11.11
C ASP A 48 11.95 -11.14 9.67
N CYS A 49 11.70 -10.22 8.72
CA CYS A 49 11.89 -10.48 7.30
C CYS A 49 13.28 -9.97 6.88
N ARG A 50 14.08 -10.83 6.23
CA ARG A 50 15.40 -10.46 5.70
C ARG A 50 15.42 -10.53 4.19
N ILE A 51 15.94 -9.48 3.56
CA ILE A 51 16.16 -9.41 2.11
C ILE A 51 17.61 -9.80 1.82
N GLY A 52 17.79 -10.74 0.89
CA GLY A 52 19.11 -11.22 0.47
C GLY A 52 19.44 -10.82 -0.97
N ILE A 53 20.69 -10.47 -1.22
CA ILE A 53 21.22 -10.20 -2.57
C ILE A 53 22.10 -11.37 -2.99
N MET A 54 21.69 -12.10 -4.03
CA MET A 54 22.50 -13.16 -4.63
C MET A 54 23.37 -12.58 -5.75
N ARG A 55 24.68 -12.79 -5.67
CA ARG A 55 25.66 -12.27 -6.64
C ARG A 55 26.15 -13.41 -7.53
N GLY A 56 26.04 -13.21 -8.84
CA GLY A 56 26.62 -14.12 -9.83
C GLY A 56 28.12 -13.86 -10.03
N GLN A 57 28.79 -14.79 -10.71
CA GLN A 57 30.17 -14.59 -11.13
C GLN A 57 30.25 -13.45 -12.15
N THR A 58 31.20 -12.53 -11.97
CA THR A 58 31.37 -11.37 -12.85
C THR A 58 32.85 -11.00 -12.98
N SER A 59 33.23 -10.44 -14.13
CA SER A 59 34.54 -9.82 -14.33
C SER A 59 34.62 -8.39 -13.78
N ARG A 60 33.49 -7.84 -13.30
CA ARG A 60 33.38 -6.49 -12.72
C ARG A 60 32.77 -6.56 -11.32
N PRO A 61 33.52 -6.97 -10.28
CA PRO A 61 32.97 -7.06 -8.92
C PRO A 61 32.63 -5.68 -8.34
N GLU A 62 33.41 -4.65 -8.66
CA GLU A 62 33.26 -3.30 -8.09
C GLU A 62 31.89 -2.67 -8.37
N ILE A 63 31.35 -2.84 -9.59
CA ILE A 63 30.03 -2.31 -9.93
C ILE A 63 28.90 -3.10 -9.24
N VAL A 64 29.07 -4.41 -9.05
CA VAL A 64 28.11 -5.24 -8.32
C VAL A 64 28.09 -4.86 -6.85
N ASP A 65 29.25 -4.61 -6.24
CA ASP A 65 29.35 -4.15 -4.86
C ASP A 65 28.78 -2.73 -4.69
N ALA A 66 29.02 -1.84 -5.67
CA ALA A 66 28.42 -0.51 -5.67
C ALA A 66 26.89 -0.55 -5.74
N LEU A 67 26.33 -1.39 -6.62
CA LEU A 67 24.89 -1.59 -6.72
C LEU A 67 24.31 -2.22 -5.45
N ALA A 68 24.95 -3.27 -4.91
CA ALA A 68 24.48 -3.93 -3.71
C ALA A 68 24.44 -2.97 -2.51
N ARG A 69 25.48 -2.14 -2.35
CA ARG A 69 25.51 -1.10 -1.32
C ARG A 69 24.39 -0.09 -1.50
N HIS A 70 24.20 0.39 -2.74
CA HIS A 70 23.13 1.36 -3.03
C HIS A 70 21.73 0.79 -2.74
N ILE A 71 21.48 -0.49 -3.07
CA ILE A 71 20.22 -1.16 -2.76
C ILE A 71 20.02 -1.25 -1.24
N SER A 72 21.03 -1.68 -0.48
CA SER A 72 20.97 -1.75 0.99
C SER A 72 20.66 -0.39 1.61
N GLU A 73 21.41 0.64 1.24
CA GLU A 73 21.20 2.02 1.73
C GLU A 73 19.80 2.55 1.38
N SER A 74 19.28 2.22 0.19
CA SER A 74 17.95 2.66 -0.23
C SER A 74 16.84 1.97 0.56
N LEU A 75 17.01 0.69 0.91
CA LEU A 75 16.04 -0.07 1.70
C LEU A 75 16.02 0.38 3.18
N ASP A 76 17.17 0.71 3.76
CA ASP A 76 17.27 1.20 5.14
C ASP A 76 16.56 2.55 5.35
N ASN A 77 16.35 3.31 4.28
CA ASN A 77 15.66 4.61 4.29
C ASN A 77 14.13 4.50 4.14
N ILE A 78 13.57 3.29 3.99
CA ILE A 78 12.13 3.12 3.84
C ILE A 78 11.46 3.33 5.21
N SER A 79 10.89 4.52 5.41
CA SER A 79 10.03 4.82 6.54
C SER A 79 8.58 4.44 6.25
N VAL A 80 7.86 3.96 7.27
CA VAL A 80 6.40 3.84 7.23
C VAL A 80 5.80 5.25 7.00
N PRO A 81 4.89 5.44 6.02
CA PRO A 81 4.16 6.70 5.94
C PRO A 81 3.39 6.88 7.26
N VAL A 82 3.73 7.92 8.02
CA VAL A 82 3.02 8.30 9.24
C VAL A 82 1.55 8.47 8.83
N GLY A 83 0.69 7.60 9.36
CA GLY A 83 -0.74 7.70 9.09
C GLY A 83 -1.18 9.10 9.47
N GLU A 84 -1.64 9.89 8.49
CA GLU A 84 -2.37 11.11 8.79
C GLU A 84 -3.50 10.72 9.73
N ASP A 85 -3.55 11.37 10.90
CA ASP A 85 -4.67 11.25 11.83
C ASP A 85 -5.95 11.31 11.00
N PRO A 86 -6.90 10.36 11.15
CA PRO A 86 -8.19 10.50 10.53
C PRO A 86 -8.89 11.66 11.25
N GLY A 87 -8.58 12.89 10.82
CA GLY A 87 -9.38 14.07 11.07
C GLY A 87 -10.81 13.64 10.80
N THR A 88 -11.64 13.77 11.81
CA THR A 88 -12.98 13.21 11.92
C THR A 88 -13.74 13.34 10.59
N PHE A 89 -13.75 12.29 9.78
CA PHE A 89 -14.48 12.27 8.51
C PHE A 89 -15.95 12.00 8.83
N ASP A 90 -16.75 13.08 8.87
CA ASP A 90 -18.17 13.01 9.17
C ASP A 90 -18.99 12.52 7.95
N PHE A 91 -19.24 11.21 7.91
CA PHE A 91 -20.09 10.57 6.91
C PHE A 91 -21.54 11.07 6.95
N ALA A 92 -22.01 11.63 8.07
CA ALA A 92 -23.36 12.17 8.18
C ALA A 92 -23.55 13.44 7.34
N ALA A 93 -22.49 14.25 7.15
CA ALA A 93 -22.55 15.46 6.35
C ALA A 93 -22.82 15.19 4.85
N LEU A 94 -22.31 14.07 4.31
CA LEU A 94 -22.53 13.65 2.92
C LEU A 94 -23.96 13.17 2.64
N ALA A 95 -24.66 12.67 3.66
CA ALA A 95 -26.04 12.20 3.52
C ALA A 95 -27.05 13.34 3.30
N PHE A 96 -26.68 14.59 3.62
CA PHE A 96 -27.56 15.76 3.47
C PHE A 96 -27.36 16.56 2.18
N THR A 97 -26.29 16.32 1.43
CA THR A 97 -26.13 16.87 0.08
C THR A 97 -27.00 16.13 -0.93
N LYS A 98 -28.31 16.40 -0.90
CA LYS A 98 -29.23 16.07 -2.00
C LYS A 98 -28.67 16.67 -3.29
N LEU A 99 -28.16 15.80 -4.17
CA LEU A 99 -27.72 16.15 -5.50
C LEU A 99 -28.90 16.82 -6.25
N ARG A 100 -28.84 18.14 -6.40
CA ARG A 100 -29.79 18.89 -7.23
C ARG A 100 -29.47 18.54 -8.68
N ARG A 101 -30.20 17.57 -9.23
CA ARG A 101 -30.06 17.07 -10.60
C ARG A 101 -30.29 18.23 -11.59
N THR A 102 -29.22 18.80 -12.12
CA THR A 102 -29.25 19.76 -13.22
C THR A 102 -29.57 19.00 -14.52
N LYS A 103 -30.59 19.47 -15.24
CA LYS A 103 -31.00 18.91 -16.54
C LYS A 103 -29.83 19.01 -17.54
N PRO A 104 -29.52 17.95 -18.32
CA PRO A 104 -28.53 18.05 -19.38
C PRO A 104 -29.08 18.93 -20.50
N ASN A 105 -28.39 20.04 -20.76
CA ASN A 105 -28.69 20.95 -21.85
C ASN A 105 -28.17 20.34 -23.17
N GLN A 106 -28.96 20.49 -24.23
CA GLN A 106 -28.68 20.05 -25.60
C GLN A 106 -27.25 20.37 -26.06
N ILE A 107 -26.55 19.35 -26.58
CA ILE A 107 -25.37 19.53 -27.43
C ILE A 107 -25.84 19.26 -28.86
N LEU A 108 -25.76 20.26 -29.73
CA LEU A 108 -25.89 20.08 -31.18
C LEU A 108 -24.51 19.72 -31.75
N PRO A 109 -24.41 18.77 -32.70
CA PRO A 109 -23.16 18.43 -33.34
C PRO A 109 -22.82 19.50 -34.39
N GLY A 110 -21.63 20.09 -34.28
CA GLY A 110 -21.07 21.01 -35.28
C GLY A 110 -19.69 20.54 -35.71
N TRP A 111 -19.67 19.97 -36.92
CA TRP A 111 -18.54 19.69 -37.85
C TRP A 111 -17.39 18.80 -37.36
#